data_AF-A0A950UI49-F1
#
_entry.id   AF-A0A950UI49-F1
#
_cell.length_a   1.000
_cell.length_b   1.000
_cell.length_c   1.000
_cell.angle_alpha   90.00
_cell.angle_beta   90.00
_cell.angle_gamma   90.00
#
_symmetry.space_group_name_H-M   'P 1'
#
loop_
_entity.id
_entity.type
_entity.pdbx_description
1 polymer ?
#
loop_
_entity_poly.entity_id
_entity_poly.type
_entity_poly.pdbx_seq_one_letter_code
_entity_poly.pdbx_strand_id
1 'polypeptide(L)'
;MLELPPLIDHHCHGVVRGDLGLGSFEPYLTESNAPAAPGTTFFDTQTGFAIRRLCPPLLGLEEHCPNTHYLARRRELGAYEATRLLLRGAGIGTFLVDTGLPGDLTGPGELGAAAGGNAHEIVRLESLAEQVADASGTVKGLLADIGEAVHSAACTAIAFKSVAAYRYGLALAPEPPRPAEVRQAAGRWLTRRETGGRLTDPVLLRHLLWGAVATGLPLQLHTGFGDPDLRLDHADPALLTEFIRATAGLGTQLVLLHGYPYHRQAAYLANVFPHVHTDVGLALTHTGARASAVLAEVLELAPFGKVLFSTDAYGLPELYVLGARLFTQALGRLLDEWVAEGAWSAADAERVAVMIAADNARRVYQLASGD
;
A
#
# COMPACT_ATOMS: atom_id res chain seq x y z
N MET A 1 8.42 -12.73 -23.96
CA MET A 1 7.68 -12.51 -22.69
C MET A 1 8.74 -12.22 -21.65
N LEU A 2 8.74 -11.03 -21.06
CA LEU A 2 9.75 -10.62 -20.08
C LEU A 2 9.80 -11.63 -18.92
N GLU A 3 10.98 -12.21 -18.69
CA GLU A 3 11.22 -13.03 -17.50
C GLU A 3 11.55 -12.09 -16.33
N LEU A 4 10.62 -11.94 -15.41
CA LEU A 4 10.80 -11.14 -14.20
C LEU A 4 11.22 -12.03 -13.04
N PRO A 5 12.03 -11.52 -12.09
CA PRO A 5 12.19 -12.17 -10.80
C PRO A 5 10.85 -12.22 -10.05
N PRO A 6 10.75 -13.02 -8.97
CA PRO A 6 9.64 -12.86 -8.03
C PRO A 6 9.47 -11.40 -7.62
N LEU A 7 8.24 -10.90 -7.67
CA LEU A 7 7.95 -9.50 -7.36
C LEU A 7 8.18 -9.22 -5.87
N ILE A 8 8.60 -8.00 -5.54
CA ILE A 8 8.61 -7.48 -4.17
C ILE A 8 7.43 -6.52 -4.03
N ASP A 9 6.38 -6.97 -3.35
CA ASP A 9 5.21 -6.15 -3.04
C ASP A 9 5.54 -5.28 -1.83
N HIS A 10 5.97 -4.04 -2.08
CA HIS A 10 6.47 -3.18 -1.00
C HIS A 10 5.37 -2.56 -0.13
N HIS A 11 4.09 -2.76 -0.49
CA HIS A 11 2.98 -2.29 0.32
C HIS A 11 1.72 -3.14 0.07
N CYS A 12 1.34 -3.90 1.07
CA CYS A 12 0.11 -4.67 1.08
C CYS A 12 -0.42 -4.88 2.51
N HIS A 13 -1.52 -5.62 2.64
CA HIS A 13 -2.18 -5.91 3.91
C HIS A 13 -2.54 -7.39 4.07
N GLY A 14 -2.82 -7.80 5.30
CA GLY A 14 -3.26 -9.17 5.57
C GLY A 14 -4.54 -9.57 4.82
N VAL A 15 -4.71 -10.88 4.64
CA VAL A 15 -5.92 -11.48 4.07
C VAL A 15 -6.84 -11.99 5.17
N VAL A 16 -8.15 -12.04 4.92
CA VAL A 16 -9.13 -12.58 5.86
C VAL A 16 -8.87 -14.08 6.06
N ARG A 17 -8.80 -14.53 7.31
CA ARG A 17 -8.56 -15.95 7.63
C ARG A 17 -9.75 -16.87 7.31
N GLY A 18 -10.97 -16.33 7.37
CA GLY A 18 -12.22 -17.08 7.22
C GLY A 18 -12.74 -17.20 5.79
N ASP A 19 -13.69 -18.12 5.60
CA ASP A 19 -14.46 -18.23 4.36
C ASP A 19 -15.37 -17.02 4.16
N LEU A 20 -15.46 -16.56 2.91
CA LEU A 20 -16.33 -15.46 2.51
C LEU A 20 -17.42 -15.99 1.57
N GLY A 21 -18.68 -15.66 1.89
CA GLY A 21 -19.80 -15.85 0.97
C GLY A 21 -19.97 -14.63 0.07
N LEU A 22 -20.95 -14.66 -0.86
CA LEU A 22 -21.15 -13.57 -1.82
C LEU A 22 -21.26 -12.18 -1.13
N GLY A 23 -22.14 -12.05 -0.14
CA GLY A 23 -22.37 -10.77 0.55
C GLY A 23 -21.20 -10.30 1.44
N SER A 24 -20.28 -11.17 1.83
CA SER A 24 -19.08 -10.78 2.60
C SER A 24 -17.81 -10.71 1.77
N PHE A 25 -17.80 -11.26 0.55
CA PHE A 25 -16.70 -11.16 -0.40
C PHE A 25 -16.72 -9.83 -1.14
N GLU A 26 -17.90 -9.45 -1.64
CA GLU A 26 -18.10 -8.30 -2.51
C GLU A 26 -17.66 -6.95 -1.92
N PRO A 27 -17.83 -6.68 -0.60
CA PRO A 27 -17.33 -5.44 0.01
C PRO A 27 -15.82 -5.24 -0.10
N TYR A 28 -15.03 -6.31 -0.30
CA TYR A 28 -13.57 -6.19 -0.49
C TYR A 28 -13.17 -5.88 -1.95
N LEU A 29 -14.13 -5.71 -2.86
CA LEU A 29 -13.88 -5.33 -4.25
C LEU A 29 -13.86 -3.81 -4.47
N THR A 30 -14.01 -3.04 -3.40
CA THR A 30 -14.15 -1.60 -3.41
C THR A 30 -13.58 -1.03 -2.12
N GLU A 31 -13.20 0.25 -2.15
CA GLU A 31 -12.88 1.01 -0.94
C GLU A 31 -14.16 1.49 -0.22
N SER A 32 -15.34 1.38 -0.83
CA SER A 32 -16.58 1.80 -0.19
C SER A 32 -16.96 0.95 1.02
N ASN A 33 -17.26 1.60 2.15
CA ASN A 33 -17.87 0.95 3.32
C ASN A 33 -19.39 0.74 3.19
N ALA A 34 -20.00 1.25 2.12
CA ALA A 34 -21.41 1.05 1.80
C ALA A 34 -21.59 -0.13 0.83
N PRO A 35 -22.73 -0.86 0.89
CA PRO A 35 -23.06 -1.86 -0.11
C PRO A 35 -23.19 -1.23 -1.50
N ALA A 36 -23.12 -2.08 -2.53
CA ALA A 36 -23.40 -1.65 -3.90
C ALA A 36 -24.79 -0.98 -3.98
N ALA A 37 -24.92 0.00 -4.88
CA ALA A 37 -26.19 0.70 -5.09
C ALA A 37 -27.31 -0.31 -5.46
N PRO A 38 -28.58 -0.04 -5.12
CA PRO A 38 -29.68 -0.96 -5.40
C PRO A 38 -29.71 -1.42 -6.86
N GLY A 39 -29.67 -2.73 -7.08
CA GLY A 39 -29.65 -3.33 -8.43
C GLY A 39 -28.27 -3.39 -9.11
N THR A 40 -27.20 -3.03 -8.41
CA THR A 40 -25.82 -3.09 -8.90
C THR A 40 -24.97 -4.07 -8.09
N THR A 41 -23.74 -4.33 -8.56
CA THR A 41 -22.76 -5.18 -7.89
C THR A 41 -21.34 -4.64 -8.09
N PHE A 42 -20.45 -4.79 -7.11
CA PHE A 42 -19.03 -4.49 -7.27
C PHE A 42 -18.31 -5.51 -8.16
N PHE A 43 -18.94 -6.63 -8.53
CA PHE A 43 -18.44 -7.48 -9.61
C PHE A 43 -18.50 -6.81 -10.99
N ASP A 44 -19.37 -5.81 -11.18
CA ASP A 44 -19.46 -5.01 -12.41
C ASP A 44 -18.51 -3.81 -12.37
N THR A 45 -17.30 -4.04 -11.86
CA THR A 45 -16.18 -3.08 -11.83
C THR A 45 -14.98 -3.67 -12.57
N GLN A 46 -13.98 -2.84 -12.87
CA GLN A 46 -12.72 -3.32 -13.45
C GLN A 46 -12.05 -4.39 -12.57
N THR A 47 -12.08 -4.22 -11.24
CA THR A 47 -11.64 -5.24 -10.26
C THR A 47 -12.44 -6.53 -10.41
N GLY A 48 -13.77 -6.45 -10.42
CA GLY A 48 -14.65 -7.61 -10.53
C GLY A 48 -14.45 -8.40 -11.84
N PHE A 49 -14.34 -7.70 -12.97
CA PHE A 49 -14.03 -8.33 -14.26
C PHE A 49 -12.63 -8.95 -14.29
N ALA A 50 -11.65 -8.32 -13.63
CA ALA A 50 -10.29 -8.85 -13.53
C ALA A 50 -10.25 -10.13 -12.68
N ILE A 51 -11.02 -10.22 -11.58
CA ILE A 51 -11.19 -11.48 -10.82
C ILE A 51 -11.67 -12.58 -11.72
N ARG A 52 -12.79 -12.34 -12.44
CA ARG A 52 -13.40 -13.35 -13.32
C ARG A 52 -12.44 -13.85 -14.40
N ARG A 53 -11.48 -13.04 -14.82
CA ARG A 53 -10.48 -13.44 -15.82
C ARG A 53 -9.29 -14.17 -15.19
N LEU A 54 -8.72 -13.63 -14.11
CA LEU A 54 -7.37 -13.98 -13.66
C LEU A 54 -7.34 -15.01 -12.53
N CYS A 55 -8.38 -15.07 -11.68
CA CYS A 55 -8.39 -15.94 -10.51
C CYS A 55 -8.93 -17.36 -10.76
N PRO A 56 -10.03 -17.58 -11.53
CA PRO A 56 -10.61 -18.91 -11.72
C PRO A 56 -9.61 -19.99 -12.19
N PRO A 57 -8.69 -19.73 -13.13
CA PRO A 57 -7.72 -20.74 -13.57
C PRO A 57 -6.83 -21.26 -12.44
N LEU A 58 -6.47 -20.42 -11.46
CA LEU A 58 -5.66 -20.82 -10.31
C LEU A 58 -6.40 -21.77 -9.35
N LEU A 59 -7.73 -21.82 -9.44
CA LEU A 59 -8.60 -22.70 -8.66
C LEU A 59 -9.15 -23.88 -9.48
N GLY A 60 -8.67 -24.05 -10.72
CA GLY A 60 -9.08 -25.12 -11.63
C GLY A 60 -10.39 -24.87 -12.36
N LEU A 61 -10.79 -23.61 -12.52
CA LEU A 61 -12.00 -23.20 -13.27
C LEU A 61 -11.62 -22.50 -14.58
N GLU A 62 -12.57 -22.46 -15.52
CA GLU A 62 -12.42 -21.67 -16.76
C GLU A 62 -12.45 -20.16 -16.47
N GLU A 63 -11.71 -19.39 -17.27
CA GLU A 63 -11.81 -17.93 -17.27
C GLU A 63 -13.27 -17.51 -17.53
N HIS A 64 -13.67 -16.39 -16.92
CA HIS A 64 -14.98 -15.77 -17.04
C HIS A 64 -16.16 -16.59 -16.52
N CYS A 65 -15.91 -17.67 -15.76
CA CYS A 65 -16.97 -18.44 -15.11
C CYS A 65 -17.89 -17.55 -14.24
N PRO A 66 -19.15 -17.95 -14.02
CA PRO A 66 -20.07 -17.18 -13.19
C PRO A 66 -19.55 -17.00 -11.76
N ASN A 67 -19.75 -15.82 -11.16
CA ASN A 67 -19.28 -15.50 -9.80
C ASN A 67 -19.77 -16.52 -8.76
N THR A 68 -20.99 -17.03 -8.92
CA THR A 68 -21.55 -18.06 -8.05
C THR A 68 -20.76 -19.37 -8.11
N HIS A 69 -20.27 -19.77 -9.29
CA HIS A 69 -19.42 -20.94 -9.44
C HIS A 69 -18.02 -20.71 -8.87
N TYR A 70 -17.44 -19.53 -9.12
CA TYR A 70 -16.15 -19.14 -8.53
C TYR A 70 -16.19 -19.21 -7.00
N LEU A 71 -17.18 -18.59 -6.37
CA LEU A 71 -17.32 -18.56 -4.91
C LEU A 71 -17.68 -19.94 -4.33
N ALA A 72 -18.46 -20.75 -5.03
CA ALA A 72 -18.72 -22.13 -4.63
C ALA A 72 -17.40 -22.93 -4.60
N ARG A 73 -16.58 -22.82 -5.65
CA ARG A 73 -15.28 -23.49 -5.72
C ARG A 73 -14.32 -23.01 -4.63
N ARG A 74 -14.26 -21.69 -4.39
CA ARG A 74 -13.47 -21.11 -3.30
C ARG A 74 -13.86 -21.71 -1.94
N ARG A 75 -15.17 -21.89 -1.70
CA ARG A 75 -15.70 -22.51 -0.47
C ARG A 75 -15.44 -24.01 -0.39
N GLU A 76 -15.49 -24.74 -1.52
CA GLU A 76 -15.16 -26.17 -1.57
C GLU A 76 -13.69 -26.43 -1.18
N LEU A 77 -12.78 -25.57 -1.62
CA LEU A 77 -11.36 -25.63 -1.26
C LEU A 77 -11.12 -25.22 0.20
N GLY A 78 -11.92 -24.28 0.71
CA GLY A 78 -11.76 -23.63 2.00
C GLY A 78 -10.75 -22.49 1.97
N ALA A 79 -10.92 -21.52 2.87
CA ALA A 79 -10.17 -20.27 2.91
C ALA A 79 -8.64 -20.45 2.85
N TYR A 80 -8.10 -21.40 3.62
CA TYR A 80 -6.66 -21.65 3.66
C TYR A 80 -6.10 -22.09 2.29
N GLU A 81 -6.70 -23.10 1.67
CA GLU A 81 -6.19 -23.65 0.41
C GLU A 81 -6.42 -22.69 -0.75
N ALA A 82 -7.58 -22.02 -0.80
CA ALA A 82 -7.84 -20.97 -1.80
C ALA A 82 -6.81 -19.83 -1.69
N THR A 83 -6.53 -19.36 -0.47
CA THR A 83 -5.51 -18.34 -0.21
C THR A 83 -4.13 -18.81 -0.66
N ARG A 84 -3.73 -20.03 -0.29
CA ARG A 84 -2.44 -20.61 -0.66
C ARG A 84 -2.25 -20.68 -2.17
N LEU A 85 -3.25 -21.16 -2.91
CA LEU A 85 -3.20 -21.28 -4.37
C LEU A 85 -3.12 -19.91 -5.06
N LEU A 86 -3.92 -18.94 -4.62
CA LEU A 86 -3.96 -17.60 -5.20
C LEU A 86 -2.65 -16.84 -4.93
N LEU A 87 -2.18 -16.81 -3.68
CA LEU A 87 -0.94 -16.11 -3.32
C LEU A 87 0.28 -16.71 -4.04
N ARG A 88 0.40 -18.04 -4.09
CA ARG A 88 1.48 -18.71 -4.84
C ARG A 88 1.37 -18.48 -6.35
N GLY A 89 0.14 -18.35 -6.87
CA GLY A 89 -0.12 -18.06 -8.28
C GLY A 89 0.14 -16.61 -8.69
N ALA A 90 0.31 -15.68 -7.73
CA ALA A 90 0.55 -14.27 -7.99
C ALA A 90 1.98 -13.98 -8.47
N GLY A 91 2.96 -14.83 -8.12
CA GLY A 91 4.38 -14.62 -8.50
C GLY A 91 5.10 -13.56 -7.65
N ILE A 92 4.60 -13.30 -6.45
CA ILE A 92 5.21 -12.39 -5.47
C ILE A 92 6.08 -13.22 -4.51
N GLY A 93 7.33 -12.81 -4.32
CA GLY A 93 8.30 -13.49 -3.44
C GLY A 93 8.41 -12.85 -2.05
N THR A 94 8.21 -11.54 -1.96
CA THR A 94 8.36 -10.77 -0.72
C THR A 94 7.17 -9.84 -0.53
N PHE A 95 6.68 -9.74 0.71
CA PHE A 95 5.55 -8.90 1.09
C PHE A 95 5.97 -7.94 2.20
N LEU A 96 5.80 -6.63 2.01
CA LEU A 96 5.94 -5.67 3.12
C LEU A 96 4.53 -5.26 3.56
N VAL A 97 4.15 -5.71 4.74
CA VAL A 97 2.75 -5.76 5.20
C VAL A 97 2.50 -4.67 6.22
N ASP A 98 1.62 -3.72 5.89
CA ASP A 98 1.11 -2.75 6.86
C ASP A 98 0.09 -3.43 7.79
N THR A 99 0.49 -3.60 9.05
CA THR A 99 -0.28 -4.27 10.11
C THR A 99 -1.27 -3.36 10.84
N GLY A 100 -1.42 -2.11 10.38
CA GLY A 100 -2.23 -1.08 11.02
C GLY A 100 -3.73 -1.14 10.75
N LEU A 101 -4.21 -2.06 9.90
CA LEU A 101 -5.64 -2.23 9.64
C LEU A 101 -6.30 -3.15 10.68
N PRO A 102 -7.51 -2.81 11.17
CA PRO A 102 -8.24 -3.66 12.10
C PRO A 102 -8.86 -4.87 11.39
N GLY A 103 -9.21 -5.89 12.17
CA GLY A 103 -9.95 -7.07 11.71
C GLY A 103 -9.17 -8.38 11.85
N ASP A 104 -9.82 -9.47 11.47
CA ASP A 104 -9.24 -10.83 11.51
C ASP A 104 -8.42 -11.11 10.24
N LEU A 105 -7.28 -10.40 10.14
CA LEU A 105 -6.36 -10.46 9.00
C LEU A 105 -5.09 -11.20 9.37
N THR A 106 -4.53 -11.96 8.43
CA THR A 106 -3.22 -12.60 8.57
C THR A 106 -2.13 -11.58 8.92
N GLY A 107 -1.25 -11.93 9.86
CA GLY A 107 -0.02 -11.19 10.07
C GLY A 107 1.03 -11.50 8.98
N PRO A 108 2.19 -10.81 9.00
CA PRO A 108 3.25 -11.03 8.00
C PRO A 108 3.67 -12.50 7.88
N GLY A 109 3.95 -13.17 9.01
CA GLY A 109 4.42 -14.56 9.00
C GLY A 109 3.41 -15.56 8.40
N GLU A 110 2.12 -15.38 8.65
CA GLU A 110 1.06 -16.22 8.06
C GLU A 110 0.93 -15.97 6.56
N LEU A 111 0.99 -14.70 6.13
CA LEU A 111 0.90 -14.32 4.72
C LEU A 111 2.09 -14.90 3.93
N GLY A 112 3.32 -14.72 4.44
CA GLY A 112 4.53 -15.26 3.83
C GLY A 112 4.49 -16.79 3.72
N ALA A 113 4.06 -17.49 4.78
CA ALA A 113 3.94 -18.94 4.77
C ALA A 113 2.90 -19.45 3.74
N ALA A 114 1.75 -18.78 3.63
CA ALA A 114 0.72 -19.12 2.65
C ALA A 114 1.24 -18.92 1.21
N ALA A 115 1.91 -17.79 0.96
CA ALA A 115 2.53 -17.47 -0.31
C ALA A 115 3.76 -18.32 -0.65
N GLY A 116 4.38 -18.96 0.35
CA GLY A 116 5.67 -19.64 0.17
C GLY A 116 6.83 -18.67 -0.07
N GLY A 117 6.77 -17.48 0.53
CA GLY A 117 7.75 -16.40 0.39
C GLY A 117 8.07 -15.74 1.74
N ASN A 118 8.71 -14.58 1.66
CA ASN A 118 9.11 -13.79 2.84
C ASN A 118 8.12 -12.66 3.10
N ALA A 119 7.96 -12.26 4.36
CA ALA A 119 7.11 -11.14 4.71
C ALA A 119 7.70 -10.34 5.87
N HIS A 120 7.63 -9.02 5.77
CA HIS A 120 8.18 -8.07 6.74
C HIS A 120 7.10 -7.09 7.19
N GLU A 121 7.19 -6.62 8.44
CA GLU A 121 6.21 -5.70 9.01
C GLU A 121 6.49 -4.24 8.64
N ILE A 122 5.44 -3.53 8.26
CA ILE A 122 5.37 -2.07 8.23
C ILE A 122 4.45 -1.62 9.37
N VAL A 123 4.93 -0.73 10.22
CA VAL A 123 4.16 -0.22 11.37
C VAL A 123 3.43 1.07 10.99
N ARG A 124 2.10 1.09 11.17
CA ARG A 124 1.28 2.30 10.99
C ARG A 124 1.33 3.20 12.21
N LEU A 125 1.83 4.42 12.01
CA LEU A 125 2.10 5.38 13.10
C LEU A 125 0.84 5.78 13.86
N GLU A 126 -0.27 6.03 13.16
CA GLU A 126 -1.52 6.45 13.79
C GLU A 126 -2.10 5.34 14.66
N SER A 127 -2.15 4.10 14.16
CA SER A 127 -2.63 2.95 14.93
C SER A 127 -1.76 2.68 16.15
N LEU A 128 -0.43 2.78 16.02
CA LEU A 128 0.51 2.66 17.14
C LEU A 128 0.22 3.71 18.21
N ALA A 129 0.08 4.99 17.82
CA ALA A 129 -0.19 6.07 18.75
C ALA A 129 -1.57 5.96 19.42
N GLU A 130 -2.58 5.51 18.69
CA GLU A 130 -3.93 5.24 19.20
C GLU A 130 -3.90 4.13 20.27
N GLN A 131 -3.18 3.04 20.04
CA GLN A 131 -2.99 1.95 21.01
C GLN A 131 -2.23 2.39 22.26
N VAL A 132 -1.16 3.17 22.09
CA VAL A 132 -0.43 3.74 23.24
C VAL A 132 -1.36 4.64 24.05
N ALA A 133 -2.16 5.48 23.39
CA ALA A 133 -3.11 6.37 24.06
C ALA A 133 -4.23 5.64 24.81
N ASP A 134 -4.56 4.39 24.44
CA ASP A 134 -5.49 3.55 25.19
C ASP A 134 -4.91 3.05 26.52
N ALA A 135 -3.58 2.93 26.61
CA ALA A 135 -2.89 2.48 27.82
C ALA A 135 -2.37 3.64 28.70
N SER A 136 -2.17 4.85 28.14
CA SER A 136 -1.58 5.98 28.86
C SER A 136 -2.62 6.83 29.61
N GLY A 137 -2.37 7.10 30.91
CA GLY A 137 -3.24 7.92 31.76
C GLY A 137 -2.84 9.40 31.92
N THR A 138 -1.69 9.82 31.39
CA THR A 138 -1.20 11.22 31.53
C THR A 138 -0.55 11.72 30.25
N VAL A 139 -0.55 13.05 30.04
CA VAL A 139 0.09 13.71 28.88
C VAL A 139 1.59 13.39 28.79
N LYS A 140 2.28 13.43 29.94
CA LYS A 140 3.72 13.14 29.99
C LYS A 140 4.00 11.67 29.66
N GLY A 141 3.21 10.76 30.22
CA GLY A 141 3.29 9.33 29.93
C GLY A 141 3.08 9.08 28.44
N LEU A 142 1.94 9.52 27.90
CA LEU A 142 1.61 9.36 26.47
C LEU A 142 2.76 9.76 25.53
N LEU A 143 3.36 10.94 25.74
CA LEU A 143 4.43 11.40 24.85
C LEU A 143 5.73 10.60 24.98
N ALA A 144 6.05 10.14 26.19
CA ALA A 144 7.19 9.25 26.39
C ALA A 144 6.92 7.89 25.75
N ASP A 145 5.74 7.33 26.00
CA ASP A 145 5.31 6.02 25.54
C ASP A 145 5.21 5.98 24.01
N ILE A 146 4.74 7.04 23.34
CA ILE A 146 4.74 7.15 21.87
C ILE A 146 6.18 7.13 21.33
N GLY A 147 7.09 7.91 21.93
CA GLY A 147 8.48 7.95 21.51
C GLY A 147 9.17 6.60 21.67
N GLU A 148 8.93 5.92 22.79
CA GLU A 148 9.44 4.57 23.05
C GLU A 148 8.83 3.54 22.10
N ALA A 149 7.53 3.61 21.83
CA ALA A 149 6.85 2.71 20.90
C ALA A 149 7.40 2.84 19.47
N VAL A 150 7.62 4.07 18.98
CA VAL A 150 8.23 4.30 17.66
C VAL A 150 9.68 3.78 17.64
N HIS A 151 10.46 4.03 18.68
CA HIS A 151 11.84 3.53 18.77
C HIS A 151 11.90 2.00 18.80
N SER A 152 11.04 1.36 19.59
CA SER A 152 10.93 -0.10 19.68
C SER A 152 10.49 -0.72 18.37
N ALA A 153 9.47 -0.15 17.72
CA ALA A 153 9.00 -0.59 16.41
C ALA A 153 10.10 -0.50 15.34
N ALA A 154 10.96 0.52 15.39
CA ALA A 154 12.06 0.68 14.44
C ALA A 154 13.14 -0.42 14.55
N CYS A 155 13.15 -1.22 15.62
CA CYS A 155 14.07 -2.35 15.77
C CYS A 155 13.65 -3.59 14.96
N THR A 156 12.37 -3.70 14.58
CA THR A 156 11.81 -4.90 13.92
C THR A 156 11.08 -4.60 12.63
N ALA A 157 10.48 -3.41 12.50
CA ALA A 157 9.76 -3.00 11.30
C ALA A 157 10.74 -2.64 10.18
N ILE A 158 10.35 -2.93 8.93
CA ILE A 158 11.13 -2.56 7.75
C ILE A 158 10.90 -1.10 7.32
N ALA A 159 9.77 -0.53 7.73
CA ALA A 159 9.35 0.83 7.42
C ALA A 159 8.20 1.28 8.34
N PHE A 160 7.90 2.57 8.28
CA PHE A 160 6.69 3.15 8.85
C PHE A 160 5.69 3.55 7.76
N LYS A 161 4.40 3.54 8.10
CA LYS A 161 3.31 4.07 7.28
C LYS A 161 2.59 5.18 8.03
N SER A 162 2.25 6.25 7.31
CA SER A 162 1.26 7.22 7.76
C SER A 162 0.04 7.23 6.85
N VAL A 163 -1.12 7.31 7.49
CA VAL A 163 -2.43 7.53 6.86
C VAL A 163 -2.95 8.94 7.14
N ALA A 164 -2.08 9.94 7.31
CA ALA A 164 -2.47 11.33 7.58
C ALA A 164 -3.50 11.88 6.57
N ALA A 165 -3.46 11.44 5.31
CA ALA A 165 -4.47 11.74 4.29
C ALA A 165 -5.91 11.36 4.70
N TYR A 166 -6.09 10.23 5.40
CA TYR A 166 -7.37 9.77 5.96
C TYR A 166 -7.78 10.48 7.27
N ARG A 167 -6.89 11.26 7.88
CA ARG A 167 -7.11 11.83 9.22
C ARG A 167 -7.35 13.33 9.18
N TYR A 168 -6.42 14.04 8.57
CA TYR A 168 -6.42 15.50 8.47
C TYR A 168 -6.27 15.97 7.02
N GLY A 169 -5.53 15.22 6.21
CA GLY A 169 -5.04 15.64 4.90
C GLY A 169 -3.53 15.83 4.90
N LEU A 170 -2.96 15.95 3.71
CA LEU A 170 -1.51 16.07 3.49
C LEU A 170 -0.98 17.49 3.66
N ALA A 171 -1.85 18.50 3.75
CA ALA A 171 -1.51 19.90 3.98
C ALA A 171 -1.14 20.19 5.45
N LEU A 172 -0.26 19.38 6.03
CA LEU A 172 0.34 19.62 7.34
C LEU A 172 1.43 20.67 7.22
N ALA A 173 1.60 21.50 8.26
CA ALA A 173 2.75 22.39 8.33
C ALA A 173 4.06 21.55 8.26
N PRO A 174 5.10 22.00 7.55
CA PRO A 174 6.23 21.11 7.20
C PRO A 174 7.22 20.92 8.35
N GLU A 175 7.40 21.89 9.25
CA GLU A 175 8.43 21.83 10.29
C GLU A 175 8.06 20.91 11.46
N PRO A 176 9.03 20.41 12.25
CA PRO A 176 8.74 19.69 13.48
C PRO A 176 7.91 20.54 14.46
N PRO A 177 6.88 19.99 15.12
CA PRO A 177 6.13 20.73 16.13
C PRO A 177 6.99 21.05 17.35
N ARG A 178 6.77 22.23 17.93
CA ARG A 178 7.47 22.62 19.17
C ARG A 178 7.01 21.75 20.33
N PRO A 179 7.87 21.38 21.29
CA PRO A 179 7.49 20.54 22.42
C PRO A 179 6.28 21.04 23.22
N ALA A 180 6.08 22.36 23.31
CA ALA A 180 4.92 22.95 23.97
C ALA A 180 3.61 22.70 23.20
N GLU A 181 3.65 22.76 21.86
CA GLU A 181 2.51 22.49 20.99
C GLU A 181 2.09 21.02 21.11
N VAL A 182 3.07 20.11 21.10
CA VAL A 182 2.84 18.67 21.25
C VAL A 182 2.20 18.36 22.60
N ARG A 183 2.72 18.91 23.71
CA ARG A 183 2.12 18.74 25.05
C ARG A 183 0.69 19.26 25.11
N GLN A 184 0.42 20.42 24.52
CA GLN A 184 -0.93 20.98 24.52
C GLN A 184 -1.89 20.13 23.68
N ALA A 185 -1.46 19.67 22.51
CA ALA A 185 -2.24 18.79 21.64
C ALA A 185 -2.54 17.44 22.29
N ALA A 186 -1.53 16.80 22.88
CA ALA A 186 -1.69 15.57 23.64
C ALA A 186 -2.66 15.73 24.82
N GLY A 187 -2.59 16.85 25.56
CA GLY A 187 -3.54 17.17 26.62
C GLY A 187 -4.99 17.26 26.12
N ARG A 188 -5.21 18.02 25.03
CA ARG A 188 -6.55 18.15 24.44
C ARG A 188 -7.08 16.82 23.92
N TRP A 189 -6.22 16.03 23.26
CA TRP A 189 -6.59 14.74 22.70
C TRP A 189 -6.94 13.73 23.79
N LEU A 190 -6.08 13.56 24.80
CA LEU A 190 -6.34 12.65 25.94
C LEU A 190 -7.63 12.97 26.69
N THR A 191 -7.97 14.25 26.87
CA THR A 191 -9.20 14.63 27.59
C THR A 191 -10.48 14.34 26.79
N ARG A 192 -10.40 14.31 25.46
CA ARG A 192 -11.58 14.20 24.57
C ARG A 192 -11.73 12.83 23.92
N ARG A 193 -10.67 12.02 23.93
CA ARG A 193 -10.68 10.72 23.25
C ARG A 193 -11.44 9.69 24.08
N GLU A 194 -12.07 8.78 23.36
CA GLU A 194 -12.54 7.50 23.88
C GLU A 194 -11.49 6.43 23.57
N THR A 195 -11.58 5.27 24.23
CA THR A 195 -10.75 4.10 23.89
C THR A 195 -10.98 3.68 22.44
N GLY A 196 -9.93 3.42 21.68
CA GLY A 196 -10.01 3.24 20.22
C GLY A 196 -10.30 4.53 19.44
N GLY A 197 -10.26 5.69 20.11
CA GLY A 197 -10.50 6.99 19.50
C GLY A 197 -9.42 7.38 18.49
N ARG A 198 -9.87 7.80 17.31
CA ARG A 198 -9.03 8.16 16.17
C ARG A 198 -8.15 9.39 16.45
N LEU A 199 -6.90 9.33 16.01
CA LEU A 199 -5.97 10.46 16.03
C LEU A 199 -6.14 11.32 14.77
N THR A 200 -6.59 12.57 14.98
CA THR A 200 -6.78 13.56 13.90
C THR A 200 -6.15 14.92 14.21
N ASP A 201 -5.54 15.12 15.38
CA ASP A 201 -4.89 16.40 15.72
C ASP A 201 -3.63 16.59 14.85
N PRO A 202 -3.56 17.66 14.04
CA PRO A 202 -2.48 17.85 13.07
C PRO A 202 -1.10 18.02 13.73
N VAL A 203 -1.04 18.52 14.98
CA VAL A 203 0.24 18.66 15.69
C VAL A 203 0.79 17.29 16.07
N LEU A 204 -0.09 16.38 16.49
CA LEU A 204 0.30 15.02 16.85
C LEU A 204 0.62 14.17 15.62
N LEU A 205 -0.16 14.28 14.53
CA LEU A 205 0.19 13.63 13.26
C LEU A 205 1.57 14.08 12.78
N ARG A 206 1.84 15.38 12.81
CA ARG A 206 3.15 15.94 12.46
C ARG A 206 4.26 15.46 13.40
N HIS A 207 3.97 15.31 14.70
CA HIS A 207 4.91 14.75 15.67
C HIS A 207 5.30 13.30 15.32
N LEU A 208 4.32 12.48 14.91
CA LEU A 208 4.55 11.10 14.49
C LEU A 208 5.39 11.01 13.21
N LEU A 209 5.08 11.84 12.19
CA LEU A 209 5.85 11.90 10.95
C LEU A 209 7.33 12.22 11.22
N TRP A 210 7.60 13.23 12.03
CA TRP A 210 8.97 13.60 12.40
C TRP A 210 9.65 12.57 13.31
N GLY A 211 8.89 11.88 14.15
CA GLY A 211 9.37 10.73 14.92
C GLY A 211 9.84 9.59 14.01
N ALA A 212 9.07 9.24 12.98
CA ALA A 212 9.43 8.24 11.99
C ALA A 212 10.64 8.66 11.14
N VAL A 213 10.68 9.90 10.66
CA VAL A 213 11.86 10.46 9.95
C VAL A 213 13.13 10.32 10.78
N ALA A 214 13.07 10.60 12.09
CA ALA A 214 14.25 10.49 12.96
C ALA A 214 14.80 9.06 13.12
N THR A 215 14.03 8.02 12.75
CA THR A 215 14.49 6.62 12.77
C THR A 215 15.38 6.26 11.58
N GLY A 216 15.31 7.04 10.50
CA GLY A 216 16.02 6.74 9.25
C GLY A 216 15.41 5.61 8.40
N LEU A 217 14.39 4.89 8.90
CA LEU A 217 13.66 3.89 8.12
C LEU A 217 12.81 4.55 7.03
N PRO A 218 12.50 3.86 5.91
CA PRO A 218 11.56 4.38 4.93
C PRO A 218 10.21 4.76 5.55
N LEU A 219 9.64 5.87 5.07
CA LEU A 219 8.33 6.36 5.49
C LEU A 219 7.38 6.36 4.29
N GLN A 220 6.39 5.49 4.35
CA GLN A 220 5.31 5.42 3.39
C GLN A 220 4.19 6.39 3.74
N LEU A 221 3.70 7.13 2.75
CA LEU A 221 2.66 8.14 2.90
C LEU A 221 1.52 7.77 1.96
N HIS A 222 0.33 7.52 2.50
CA HIS A 222 -0.86 7.31 1.68
C HIS A 222 -1.22 8.60 0.92
N THR A 223 -1.43 8.51 -0.39
CA THR A 223 -1.85 9.63 -1.24
C THR A 223 -2.91 9.19 -2.25
N GLY A 224 -3.80 10.09 -2.65
CA GLY A 224 -4.84 9.80 -3.64
C GLY A 224 -5.95 8.88 -3.13
N PHE A 225 -6.17 7.78 -3.85
CA PHE A 225 -7.38 6.96 -3.83
C PHE A 225 -7.59 6.25 -2.49
N GLY A 226 -8.82 6.33 -1.97
CA GLY A 226 -9.23 5.70 -0.72
C GLY A 226 -10.75 5.64 -0.55
N ASP A 227 -11.18 5.25 0.65
CA ASP A 227 -12.58 5.11 1.05
C ASP A 227 -13.31 6.46 1.28
N PRO A 228 -14.62 6.46 1.58
CA PRO A 228 -15.39 7.68 1.84
C PRO A 228 -14.98 8.50 3.09
N ASP A 229 -14.14 7.97 3.97
CA ASP A 229 -13.57 8.71 5.09
C ASP A 229 -12.42 9.63 4.64
N LEU A 230 -11.81 9.33 3.49
CA LEU A 230 -10.81 10.17 2.85
C LEU A 230 -11.43 11.34 2.07
N ARG A 231 -10.83 12.52 2.23
CA ARG A 231 -11.07 13.69 1.38
C ARG A 231 -10.07 13.72 0.24
N LEU A 232 -10.50 13.33 -0.96
CA LEU A 232 -9.61 13.16 -2.11
C LEU A 232 -8.79 14.42 -2.43
N ASP A 233 -9.42 15.60 -2.35
CA ASP A 233 -8.77 16.89 -2.56
C ASP A 233 -7.68 17.21 -1.52
N HIS A 234 -7.73 16.58 -0.33
CA HIS A 234 -6.73 16.70 0.72
C HIS A 234 -5.66 15.60 0.66
N ALA A 235 -5.78 14.66 -0.27
CA ALA A 235 -4.87 13.55 -0.47
C ALA A 235 -3.94 13.75 -1.69
N ASP A 236 -3.94 14.94 -2.31
CA ASP A 236 -3.01 15.30 -3.38
C ASP A 236 -1.56 15.28 -2.86
N PRO A 237 -0.66 14.44 -3.41
CA PRO A 237 0.74 14.37 -3.00
C PRO A 237 1.48 15.70 -3.16
N ALA A 238 1.05 16.61 -4.04
CA ALA A 238 1.66 17.94 -4.19
C ALA A 238 1.63 18.76 -2.90
N LEU A 239 0.67 18.51 -2.00
CA LEU A 239 0.58 19.14 -0.69
C LEU A 239 1.76 18.79 0.23
N LEU A 240 2.48 17.70 -0.05
CA LEU A 240 3.67 17.27 0.69
C LEU A 240 4.95 18.01 0.28
N THR A 241 4.91 18.90 -0.72
CA THR A 241 6.13 19.53 -1.28
C THR A 241 7.02 20.15 -0.21
N GLU A 242 6.45 20.92 0.73
CA GLU A 242 7.25 21.58 1.77
C GLU A 242 7.75 20.60 2.84
N PHE A 243 7.00 19.54 3.14
CA PHE A 243 7.47 18.47 4.03
C PHE A 243 8.62 17.68 3.39
N ILE A 244 8.54 17.40 2.09
CA ILE A 244 9.61 16.78 1.32
C ILE A 244 10.87 17.65 1.34
N ARG A 245 10.75 18.97 1.17
CA ARG A 245 11.88 19.89 1.30
C ARG A 245 12.48 19.88 2.71
N ALA A 246 11.64 19.89 3.75
CA ALA A 246 12.09 19.91 5.13
C ALA A 246 12.82 18.62 5.56
N THR A 247 12.51 17.49 4.91
CA THR A 247 13.15 16.18 5.19
C THR A 247 14.36 15.89 4.30
N ALA A 248 14.67 16.76 3.34
CA ALA A 248 15.79 16.57 2.43
C ALA A 248 17.13 16.50 3.20
N GLY A 249 17.93 15.47 2.90
CA GLY A 249 19.23 15.26 3.52
C GLY A 249 19.21 14.59 4.89
N LEU A 250 18.05 14.20 5.42
CA LEU A 250 17.93 13.49 6.71
C LEU A 250 18.11 11.97 6.62
N GLY A 251 18.22 11.42 5.41
CA GLY A 251 18.49 9.99 5.15
C GLY A 251 17.25 9.12 4.94
N THR A 252 16.10 9.50 5.50
CA THR A 252 14.80 8.83 5.32
C THR A 252 14.36 8.85 3.85
N GLN A 253 13.99 7.69 3.31
CA GLN A 253 13.31 7.61 2.01
C GLN A 253 11.81 7.82 2.21
N LEU A 254 11.21 8.74 1.45
CA LEU A 254 9.78 8.96 1.42
C LEU A 254 9.17 8.18 0.25
N VAL A 255 8.10 7.42 0.50
CA VAL A 255 7.42 6.63 -0.53
C VAL A 255 5.97 7.07 -0.62
N LEU A 256 5.60 7.68 -1.74
CA LEU A 256 4.24 8.15 -2.03
C LEU A 256 3.43 6.97 -2.57
N LEU A 257 2.43 6.54 -1.81
CA LEU A 257 1.61 5.39 -2.16
C LEU A 257 0.36 5.80 -2.93
N HIS A 258 -0.04 4.92 -3.84
CA HIS A 258 -1.25 4.84 -4.67
C HIS A 258 -1.40 5.94 -5.71
N GLY A 259 -1.28 7.19 -5.31
CA GLY A 259 -1.20 8.37 -6.17
C GLY A 259 -2.49 8.72 -6.91
N TYR A 260 -3.28 7.77 -7.39
CA TYR A 260 -4.44 8.00 -8.27
C TYR A 260 -5.51 8.90 -7.62
N PRO A 261 -6.09 9.90 -8.31
CA PRO A 261 -5.85 10.30 -9.70
C PRO A 261 -4.66 11.27 -9.88
N TYR A 262 -3.87 11.49 -8.84
CA TYR A 262 -2.70 12.38 -8.76
C TYR A 262 -1.36 11.66 -9.00
N HIS A 263 -1.35 10.51 -9.67
CA HIS A 263 -0.14 9.72 -9.90
C HIS A 263 0.91 10.47 -10.73
N ARG A 264 0.50 11.42 -11.58
CA ARG A 264 1.43 12.34 -12.26
C ARG A 264 2.13 13.32 -11.30
N GLN A 265 1.44 13.80 -10.27
CA GLN A 265 2.02 14.66 -9.23
C GLN A 265 3.02 13.85 -8.38
N ALA A 266 2.69 12.61 -8.03
CA ALA A 266 3.62 11.71 -7.34
C ALA A 266 4.88 11.42 -8.19
N ALA A 267 4.69 11.13 -9.49
CA ALA A 267 5.79 10.95 -10.44
C ALA A 267 6.68 12.20 -10.57
N TYR A 268 6.08 13.39 -10.64
CA TYR A 268 6.82 14.66 -10.63
C TYR A 268 7.66 14.82 -9.36
N LEU A 269 7.10 14.59 -8.17
CA LEU A 269 7.83 14.71 -6.90
C LEU A 269 8.98 13.72 -6.82
N ALA A 270 8.78 12.47 -7.24
CA ALA A 270 9.84 11.46 -7.34
C ALA A 270 10.94 11.86 -8.34
N ASN A 271 10.58 12.57 -9.41
CA ASN A 271 11.54 13.10 -10.38
C ASN A 271 12.44 14.19 -9.75
N VAL A 272 11.84 15.18 -9.09
CA VAL A 272 12.59 16.37 -8.66
C VAL A 272 13.24 16.26 -7.27
N PHE A 273 12.83 15.31 -6.43
CA PHE A 273 13.41 15.12 -5.08
C PHE A 273 14.17 13.80 -4.95
N PRO A 274 15.48 13.80 -4.60
CA PRO A 274 16.32 12.60 -4.57
C PRO A 274 15.82 11.46 -3.69
N HIS A 275 15.24 11.77 -2.53
CA HIS A 275 14.81 10.82 -1.51
C HIS A 275 13.32 10.44 -1.60
N VAL A 276 12.62 10.85 -2.66
CA VAL A 276 11.20 10.55 -2.89
C VAL A 276 11.05 9.46 -3.93
N HIS A 277 10.22 8.47 -3.63
CA HIS A 277 9.80 7.37 -4.51
C HIS A 277 8.28 7.37 -4.64
N THR A 278 7.77 6.70 -5.67
CA THR A 278 6.33 6.49 -5.89
C THR A 278 6.05 5.03 -6.19
N ASP A 279 4.84 4.59 -5.88
CA ASP A 279 4.37 3.28 -6.29
C ASP A 279 3.26 3.36 -7.35
N VAL A 280 2.71 2.20 -7.69
CA VAL A 280 1.59 2.04 -8.63
C VAL A 280 0.41 1.24 -8.04
N GLY A 281 0.50 0.86 -6.76
CA GLY A 281 -0.47 0.00 -6.10
C GLY A 281 -1.80 0.67 -5.84
N LEU A 282 -2.80 -0.14 -5.48
CA LEU A 282 -4.24 0.15 -5.47
C LEU A 282 -4.82 0.49 -6.86
N ALA A 283 -4.22 1.46 -7.55
CA ALA A 283 -4.73 2.03 -8.81
C ALA A 283 -4.77 1.01 -9.95
N LEU A 284 -3.71 0.22 -10.15
CA LEU A 284 -3.67 -0.76 -11.25
C LEU A 284 -4.71 -1.87 -11.05
N THR A 285 -4.89 -2.34 -9.81
CA THR A 285 -5.93 -3.31 -9.45
C THR A 285 -7.33 -2.80 -9.79
N HIS A 286 -7.62 -1.56 -9.40
CA HIS A 286 -8.96 -0.95 -9.57
C HIS A 286 -9.25 -0.41 -10.97
N THR A 287 -8.23 -0.12 -11.77
CA THR A 287 -8.41 0.31 -13.16
C THR A 287 -8.43 -0.86 -14.15
N GLY A 288 -8.01 -2.07 -13.73
CA GLY A 288 -8.16 -3.32 -14.47
C GLY A 288 -7.64 -3.22 -15.91
N ALA A 289 -8.53 -3.32 -16.89
CA ALA A 289 -8.18 -3.24 -18.31
C ALA A 289 -7.45 -1.93 -18.70
N ARG A 290 -7.58 -0.87 -17.89
CA ARG A 290 -6.92 0.43 -18.08
C ARG A 290 -5.63 0.61 -17.27
N ALA A 291 -5.17 -0.41 -16.54
CA ALA A 291 -3.92 -0.39 -15.79
C ALA A 291 -2.72 0.10 -16.63
N SER A 292 -2.63 -0.31 -17.90
CA SER A 292 -1.56 0.12 -18.81
C SER A 292 -1.52 1.64 -19.02
N ALA A 293 -2.68 2.31 -19.04
CA ALA A 293 -2.73 3.75 -19.22
C ALA A 293 -2.21 4.48 -17.98
N VAL A 294 -2.62 4.06 -16.79
CA VAL A 294 -2.13 4.66 -15.53
C VAL A 294 -0.64 4.43 -15.37
N LEU A 295 -0.16 3.20 -15.63
CA LEU A 295 1.26 2.89 -15.55
C LEU A 295 2.08 3.72 -16.54
N ALA A 296 1.60 3.90 -17.78
CA ALA A 296 2.25 4.77 -18.75
C ALA A 296 2.42 6.19 -18.21
N GLU A 297 1.37 6.76 -17.61
CA GLU A 297 1.40 8.12 -17.06
C GLU A 297 2.35 8.30 -15.86
N VAL A 298 2.58 7.25 -15.07
CA VAL A 298 3.63 7.27 -14.03
C VAL A 298 5.01 7.27 -14.68
N LEU A 299 5.22 6.40 -15.66
CA LEU A 299 6.49 6.21 -16.35
C LEU A 299 6.84 7.36 -17.34
N GLU A 300 5.89 8.25 -17.65
CA GLU A 300 6.12 9.48 -18.42
C GLU A 300 7.20 10.37 -17.77
N LEU A 301 7.26 10.41 -16.43
CA LEU A 301 8.09 11.37 -15.71
C LEU A 301 8.89 10.78 -14.55
N ALA A 302 8.37 9.76 -13.86
CA ALA A 302 9.07 9.19 -12.72
C ALA A 302 10.39 8.53 -13.18
N PRO A 303 11.53 8.81 -12.51
CA PRO A 303 12.74 8.05 -12.76
C PRO A 303 12.48 6.56 -12.46
N PHE A 304 12.77 5.67 -13.41
CA PHE A 304 12.48 4.24 -13.28
C PHE A 304 13.07 3.60 -12.01
N GLY A 305 14.20 4.13 -11.52
CA GLY A 305 14.83 3.73 -10.26
C GLY A 305 14.11 4.19 -8.99
N LYS A 306 12.94 4.83 -9.12
CA LYS A 306 12.14 5.35 -8.01
C LYS A 306 10.66 4.95 -8.10
N VAL A 307 10.33 4.06 -9.03
CA VAL A 307 9.01 3.46 -9.17
C VAL A 307 9.05 2.08 -8.54
N LEU A 308 8.08 1.80 -7.67
CA LEU A 308 8.01 0.55 -6.91
C LEU A 308 6.70 -0.20 -7.23
N PHE A 309 6.76 -1.52 -7.30
CA PHE A 309 5.57 -2.36 -7.42
C PHE A 309 4.91 -2.58 -6.05
N SER A 310 3.62 -2.25 -5.95
CA SER A 310 2.78 -2.64 -4.83
C SER A 310 1.42 -3.12 -5.33
N THR A 311 0.77 -3.98 -4.56
CA THR A 311 -0.62 -4.37 -4.83
C THR A 311 -1.61 -3.49 -4.10
N ASP A 312 -1.24 -3.04 -2.89
CA ASP A 312 -2.17 -2.53 -1.87
C ASP A 312 -3.31 -3.52 -1.56
N ALA A 313 -3.08 -4.81 -1.79
CA ALA A 313 -4.11 -5.83 -1.60
C ALA A 313 -4.49 -5.95 -0.13
N TYR A 314 -5.79 -5.93 0.14
CA TYR A 314 -6.37 -6.05 1.48
C TYR A 314 -7.50 -7.08 1.51
N GLY A 315 -7.47 -7.96 2.51
CA GLY A 315 -8.56 -8.88 2.82
C GLY A 315 -8.71 -10.07 1.86
N LEU A 316 -8.59 -9.85 0.54
CA LEU A 316 -8.75 -10.89 -0.47
C LEU A 316 -7.40 -11.29 -1.10
N PRO A 317 -7.05 -12.60 -1.12
CA PRO A 317 -5.88 -13.09 -1.85
C PRO A 317 -6.01 -12.88 -3.37
N GLU A 318 -7.23 -12.72 -3.89
CA GLU A 318 -7.48 -12.37 -5.29
C GLU A 318 -6.83 -11.04 -5.70
N LEU A 319 -6.81 -10.03 -4.82
CA LEU A 319 -6.28 -8.71 -5.14
C LEU A 319 -4.76 -8.75 -5.37
N TYR A 320 -4.04 -9.69 -4.75
CA TYR A 320 -2.63 -9.94 -5.02
C TYR A 320 -2.41 -10.48 -6.44
N VAL A 321 -3.23 -11.42 -6.87
CA VAL A 321 -3.20 -11.96 -8.24
C VAL A 321 -3.47 -10.85 -9.24
N LEU A 322 -4.49 -10.03 -8.98
CA LEU A 322 -4.85 -8.91 -9.85
C LEU A 322 -3.71 -7.91 -9.94
N GLY A 323 -3.21 -7.40 -8.81
CA GLY A 323 -2.14 -6.41 -8.78
C GLY A 323 -0.90 -6.90 -9.54
N ALA A 324 -0.43 -8.11 -9.27
CA ALA A 324 0.72 -8.69 -9.94
C ALA A 324 0.49 -8.92 -11.45
N ARG A 325 -0.64 -9.52 -11.85
CA ARG A 325 -0.92 -9.85 -13.25
C ARG A 325 -1.19 -8.61 -14.09
N LEU A 326 -1.94 -7.64 -13.56
CA LEU A 326 -2.23 -6.39 -14.26
C LEU A 326 -0.97 -5.55 -14.41
N PHE A 327 -0.13 -5.47 -13.37
CA PHE A 327 1.17 -4.81 -13.44
C PHE A 327 2.09 -5.44 -14.49
N THR A 328 2.34 -6.76 -14.41
CA THR A 328 3.26 -7.44 -15.32
C THR A 328 2.80 -7.39 -16.78
N GLN A 329 1.49 -7.53 -17.03
CA GLN A 329 0.93 -7.39 -18.38
C GLN A 329 0.99 -5.94 -18.90
N ALA A 330 0.72 -4.95 -18.04
CA ALA A 330 0.81 -3.53 -18.40
C ALA A 330 2.26 -3.16 -18.74
N LEU A 331 3.19 -3.49 -17.85
CA LEU A 331 4.62 -3.20 -18.02
C LEU A 331 5.17 -3.87 -19.28
N GLY A 332 4.86 -5.15 -19.48
CA GLY A 332 5.32 -5.87 -20.67
C GLY A 332 4.82 -5.26 -21.97
N ARG A 333 3.54 -4.89 -22.06
CA ARG A 333 3.00 -4.23 -23.26
C ARG A 333 3.64 -2.88 -23.54
N LEU A 334 3.81 -2.04 -22.52
CA LEU A 334 4.43 -0.72 -22.68
C LEU A 334 5.88 -0.83 -23.15
N LEU A 335 6.64 -1.74 -22.55
CA LEU A 335 8.04 -1.95 -22.93
C LEU A 335 8.18 -2.56 -24.33
N ASP A 336 7.34 -3.55 -24.68
CA ASP A 336 7.31 -4.13 -26.02
C ASP A 336 6.98 -3.06 -27.09
N GLU A 337 6.03 -2.17 -26.79
CA GLU A 337 5.66 -1.03 -27.65
C GLU A 337 6.84 -0.06 -27.86
N TRP A 338 7.48 0.39 -26.78
CA TRP A 338 8.62 1.32 -26.88
C TRP A 338 9.84 0.71 -27.59
N VAL A 339 10.07 -0.60 -27.44
CA VAL A 339 11.11 -1.32 -28.18
C VAL A 339 10.75 -1.43 -29.67
N ALA A 340 9.49 -1.79 -29.98
CA ALA A 340 9.02 -1.91 -31.36
C ALA A 340 9.09 -0.58 -32.13
N GLU A 341 8.85 0.55 -31.44
CA GLU A 341 8.98 1.90 -31.99
C GLU A 341 10.43 2.41 -32.08
N GLY A 342 11.40 1.65 -31.55
CA GLY A 342 12.81 2.04 -31.53
C GLY A 342 13.13 3.15 -30.52
N ALA A 343 12.21 3.46 -29.61
CA ALA A 343 12.47 4.39 -28.52
C ALA A 343 13.46 3.79 -27.50
N TRP A 344 13.39 2.48 -27.29
CA TRP A 344 14.19 1.75 -26.29
C TRP A 344 14.92 0.56 -26.92
N SER A 345 16.04 0.16 -26.31
CA SER A 345 16.66 -1.14 -26.58
C SER A 345 15.95 -2.24 -25.78
N ALA A 346 15.94 -3.47 -26.30
CA ALA A 346 15.40 -4.62 -25.58
C ALA A 346 16.11 -4.84 -24.22
N ALA A 347 17.43 -4.62 -24.18
CA ALA A 347 18.22 -4.75 -22.95
C ALA A 347 17.85 -3.71 -21.89
N ASP A 348 17.55 -2.47 -22.28
CA ASP A 348 17.09 -1.44 -21.35
C ASP A 348 15.68 -1.73 -20.83
N ALA A 349 14.80 -2.22 -21.69
CA ALA A 349 13.46 -2.66 -21.31
C ALA A 349 13.52 -3.77 -20.24
N GLU A 350 14.30 -4.83 -20.49
CA GLU A 350 14.50 -5.93 -19.52
C GLU A 350 15.05 -5.41 -18.19
N ARG A 351 16.10 -4.58 -18.23
CA ARG A 351 16.72 -4.01 -17.03
C ARG A 351 15.74 -3.15 -16.21
N VAL A 352 14.96 -2.30 -16.87
CA VAL A 352 13.96 -1.45 -16.19
C VAL A 352 12.81 -2.29 -15.63
N ALA A 353 12.41 -3.35 -16.32
CA ALA A 353 11.34 -4.22 -15.84
C ALA A 353 11.72 -4.89 -14.50
N VAL A 354 12.93 -5.44 -14.41
CA VAL A 354 13.50 -6.01 -13.18
C VAL A 354 13.62 -4.95 -12.08
N MET A 355 14.04 -3.74 -12.45
CA MET A 355 14.22 -2.62 -11.53
C MET A 355 12.92 -2.27 -10.78
N ILE A 356 11.82 -2.12 -11.51
CA ILE A 356 10.51 -1.75 -10.93
C ILE A 356 9.89 -2.94 -10.19
N ALA A 357 10.07 -4.16 -10.71
CA ALA A 357 9.51 -5.38 -10.14
C ALA A 357 10.10 -5.75 -8.76
N ALA A 358 11.40 -5.48 -8.51
CA ALA A 358 12.07 -5.93 -7.29
C ALA A 358 13.24 -5.04 -6.83
N ASP A 359 14.19 -4.69 -7.70
CA ASP A 359 15.48 -4.12 -7.25
C ASP A 359 15.35 -2.78 -6.55
N ASN A 360 14.39 -1.95 -6.98
CA ASN A 360 14.11 -0.68 -6.32
C ASN A 360 13.65 -0.89 -4.88
N ALA A 361 12.72 -1.82 -4.65
CA ALA A 361 12.25 -2.13 -3.32
C ALA A 361 13.37 -2.72 -2.46
N ARG A 362 14.17 -3.66 -3.01
CA ARG A 362 15.34 -4.22 -2.31
C ARG A 362 16.30 -3.13 -1.83
N ARG A 363 16.57 -2.13 -2.67
CA ARG A 363 17.43 -0.98 -2.31
C ARG A 363 16.79 -0.06 -1.28
N VAL A 364 15.53 0.34 -1.46
CA VAL A 364 14.84 1.31 -0.59
C VAL A 364 14.67 0.76 0.83
N TYR A 365 14.29 -0.51 0.92
CA TYR A 365 13.99 -1.19 2.19
C TYR A 365 15.17 -2.00 2.74
N GLN A 366 16.35 -1.96 2.08
CA GLN A 366 17.57 -2.66 2.52
C GLN A 366 17.37 -4.17 2.77
N LEU A 367 16.57 -4.80 1.91
CA LEU A 367 16.24 -6.23 2.03
C LEU A 367 17.47 -7.10 1.75
N ALA A 368 17.57 -8.25 2.44
CA ALA A 368 18.73 -9.12 2.34
C ALA A 368 18.80 -9.81 0.97
N SER A 369 19.97 -10.38 0.65
CA SER A 369 20.10 -11.24 -0.53
C SER A 369 19.32 -12.54 -0.30
N GLY A 370 18.29 -12.79 -1.10
CA GLY A 370 17.38 -13.94 -0.94
C GLY A 370 15.99 -13.58 -0.44
N ASP A 371 15.77 -12.32 -0.03
CA ASP A 371 14.42 -11.76 0.11
C ASP A 371 13.70 -11.68 -1.22
#